data_AF-A0A0N1NQF1-F1
#
_entry.id   AF-A0A0N1NQF1-F1
#
_cell.length_a   1.000
_cell.length_b   1.000
_cell.length_c   1.000
_cell.angle_alpha   90.00
_cell.angle_beta   90.00
_cell.angle_gamma   90.00
#
_symmetry.space_group_name_H-M   'P 1'
#
loop_
_entity.id
_entity.type
_entity.pdbx_description
1 polymer ?
#
loop_
_entity_poly.entity_id
_entity_poly.type
_entity_poly.pdbx_seq_one_letter_code
_entity_poly.pdbx_strand_id
1 'polypeptide(L)'
;EVAAAHADALDVQIRMLRLRRSVLRVVASRGSSPEETKLMHRLTQLSGEERRRLIDDFMDGTFGTVDADPTAVAMVRAATPDLPDDPTGEQVAAWVELAELVGDEDFRARMRQAAVRQAAGRPLDIECDAGEELMEFTRQKVAEARKSGIDPLSNRVAPVIDDLVDRFAEVFARTPDTEFRNWMAQQFEEAHDPRVDRYWRLVWIVNGWQMVPNLIPVYPWLIQALRNDRAA
;
A
#
# COMPACT_ATOMS: atom_id res chain seq x y z
N GLU A 1 -42.60 6.94 1.92
CA GLU A 1 -41.54 7.79 2.50
C GLU A 1 -41.19 7.38 3.93
N VAL A 2 -42.11 7.42 4.90
CA VAL A 2 -41.83 7.03 6.30
C VAL A 2 -41.33 5.58 6.46
N ALA A 3 -41.95 4.61 5.79
CA ALA A 3 -41.50 3.21 5.83
C ALA A 3 -40.10 2.99 5.21
N ALA A 4 -39.73 3.78 4.19
CA ALA A 4 -38.40 3.70 3.58
C ALA A 4 -37.34 4.25 4.56
N ALA A 5 -37.60 5.40 5.19
CA ALA A 5 -36.71 5.94 6.21
C ALA A 5 -36.53 4.99 7.42
N HIS A 6 -37.57 4.25 7.81
CA HIS A 6 -37.44 3.22 8.85
C HIS A 6 -36.63 2.01 8.38
N ALA A 7 -36.76 1.59 7.11
CA ALA A 7 -35.93 0.54 6.54
C ALA A 7 -34.45 0.96 6.52
N ASP A 8 -34.15 2.18 6.07
CA ASP A 8 -32.79 2.74 6.06
C ASP A 8 -32.19 2.78 7.48
N ALA A 9 -32.99 3.18 8.48
CA ALA A 9 -32.56 3.19 9.87
C ALA A 9 -32.27 1.78 10.42
N LEU A 10 -33.07 0.78 10.04
CA LEU A 10 -32.83 -0.62 10.39
C LEU A 10 -31.58 -1.17 9.71
N ASP A 11 -31.32 -0.82 8.45
CA ASP A 11 -30.12 -1.23 7.73
C ASP A 11 -28.84 -0.68 8.40
N VAL A 12 -28.88 0.55 8.90
CA VAL A 12 -27.79 1.11 9.71
C VAL A 12 -27.57 0.30 11.00
N GLN A 13 -28.64 -0.08 11.69
CA GLN A 13 -28.55 -0.90 12.91
C GLN A 13 -27.99 -2.30 12.63
N ILE A 14 -28.46 -2.95 11.56
CA ILE A 14 -27.98 -4.27 11.14
C ILE A 14 -26.49 -4.21 10.81
N ARG A 15 -26.05 -3.18 10.07
CA ARG A 15 -24.64 -2.96 9.74
C ARG A 15 -23.78 -2.81 10.98
N MET A 16 -24.24 -2.02 11.95
CA MET A 16 -23.53 -1.84 13.23
C MET A 16 -23.41 -3.16 14.01
N LEU A 17 -24.47 -3.97 14.04
CA LEU A 17 -24.49 -5.26 14.73
C LEU A 17 -23.57 -6.29 14.05
N ARG A 18 -23.54 -6.33 12.71
CA ARG A 18 -22.63 -7.20 11.94
C ARG A 18 -21.17 -6.86 12.20
N LEU A 19 -20.82 -5.57 12.20
CA LEU A 19 -19.47 -5.12 12.53
C LEU A 19 -19.06 -5.57 13.94
N ARG A 20 -19.90 -5.32 14.96
CA ARG A 20 -19.65 -5.76 16.35
C ARG A 20 -19.43 -7.27 16.43
N ARG A 21 -20.23 -8.05 15.70
CA ARG A 21 -20.09 -9.52 15.62
C ARG A 21 -18.75 -9.93 15.00
N SER A 22 -18.32 -9.32 13.90
CA SER A 22 -17.04 -9.65 13.25
C SER A 22 -15.85 -9.31 14.14
N VAL A 23 -15.90 -8.18 14.85
CA VAL A 23 -14.87 -7.79 15.83
C VAL A 23 -14.78 -8.83 16.96
N LEU A 24 -15.91 -9.20 17.56
CA LEU A 24 -15.95 -10.22 18.61
C LEU A 24 -15.41 -11.58 18.14
N ARG A 25 -15.58 -11.92 16.87
CA ARG A 25 -14.98 -13.13 16.29
C ARG A 25 -13.45 -13.03 16.16
N VAL A 26 -12.91 -11.89 15.78
CA VAL A 26 -11.46 -11.67 15.71
C VAL A 26 -10.82 -11.76 17.09
N VAL A 27 -11.41 -11.06 18.06
CA VAL A 27 -11.08 -11.10 19.50
C VAL A 27 -11.05 -12.57 19.97
N ALA A 28 -12.16 -13.30 19.80
CA ALA A 28 -12.25 -14.71 20.18
C ALA A 28 -11.22 -15.62 19.48
N SER A 29 -10.78 -15.29 18.25
CA SER A 29 -9.79 -16.08 17.52
C SER A 29 -8.32 -15.82 17.91
N ARG A 30 -8.01 -14.65 18.49
CA ARG A 30 -6.63 -14.23 18.80
C ARG A 30 -6.22 -14.50 20.25
N GLY A 31 -7.17 -14.75 21.14
CA GLY A 31 -6.92 -14.99 22.57
C GLY A 31 -6.62 -13.68 23.32
N SER A 32 -7.05 -13.62 24.57
CA SER A 32 -7.11 -12.37 25.35
C SER A 32 -5.75 -11.74 25.61
N SER A 33 -5.43 -10.67 24.88
CA SER A 33 -4.21 -9.88 25.05
C SER A 33 -4.55 -8.41 25.34
N PRO A 34 -3.67 -7.62 25.97
CA PRO A 34 -3.92 -6.20 26.26
C PRO A 34 -4.17 -5.33 25.01
N GLU A 35 -3.65 -5.75 23.86
CA GLU A 35 -3.92 -5.14 22.55
C GLU A 35 -5.40 -5.25 22.16
N GLU A 36 -6.08 -6.32 22.58
CA GLU A 36 -7.49 -6.61 22.30
C GLU A 36 -8.44 -5.60 22.94
N THR A 37 -8.15 -5.16 24.18
CA THR A 37 -8.96 -4.18 24.91
C THR A 37 -8.82 -2.78 24.29
N LYS A 38 -7.62 -2.43 23.81
CA LYS A 38 -7.40 -1.19 23.03
C LYS A 38 -8.13 -1.26 21.68
N LEU A 39 -8.08 -2.40 21.01
CA LEU A 39 -8.77 -2.65 19.74
C LEU A 39 -10.29 -2.51 19.91
N MET A 40 -10.86 -3.15 20.92
CA MET A 40 -12.29 -3.04 21.26
C MET A 40 -12.68 -1.61 21.61
N HIS A 41 -11.93 -0.94 22.48
CA HIS A 41 -12.22 0.43 22.90
C HIS A 41 -12.19 1.41 21.72
N ARG A 42 -11.20 1.33 20.82
CA ARG A 42 -11.10 2.22 19.65
C ARG A 42 -12.16 1.92 18.58
N LEU A 43 -12.48 0.64 18.34
CA LEU A 43 -13.51 0.25 17.37
C LEU A 43 -14.94 0.56 17.84
N THR A 44 -15.20 0.54 19.15
CA THR A 44 -16.50 0.96 19.70
C THR A 44 -16.71 2.48 19.67
N GLN A 45 -15.63 3.26 19.61
CA GLN A 45 -15.65 4.72 19.66
C GLN A 45 -15.67 5.39 18.28
N LEU A 46 -15.52 4.63 17.19
CA LEU A 46 -15.59 5.17 15.84
C LEU A 46 -16.85 4.63 15.15
N SER A 47 -17.92 5.41 15.19
CA SER A 47 -19.09 5.20 14.33
C SER A 47 -18.68 5.14 12.85
N GLY A 48 -19.50 4.52 11.98
CA GLY A 48 -19.22 4.49 10.53
C GLY A 48 -18.99 5.89 9.93
N GLU A 49 -19.65 6.90 10.49
CA GLU A 49 -19.46 8.32 10.17
C GLU A 49 -18.07 8.83 10.59
N GLU A 50 -17.63 8.54 11.81
CA GLU A 50 -16.31 8.96 12.32
C GLU A 50 -15.17 8.25 11.61
N ARG A 51 -15.37 6.98 11.23
CA ARG A 51 -14.43 6.23 10.38
C ARG A 51 -14.28 6.90 9.00
N ARG A 52 -15.40 7.24 8.36
CA ARG A 52 -15.40 7.91 7.07
C ARG A 52 -14.74 9.28 7.17
N ARG A 53 -15.08 10.09 8.18
CA ARG A 53 -14.43 11.38 8.43
C ARG A 53 -12.92 11.26 8.67
N LEU A 54 -12.47 10.31 9.49
CA LEU A 54 -11.04 10.14 9.77
C LEU A 54 -10.24 9.81 8.50
N ILE A 55 -10.83 9.01 7.61
CA ILE A 55 -10.23 8.69 6.31
C ILE A 55 -10.34 9.88 5.36
N ASP A 56 -11.50 10.54 5.24
CA ASP A 56 -11.70 11.70 4.38
C ASP A 56 -10.75 12.85 4.77
N ASP A 57 -10.64 13.17 6.07
CA ASP A 57 -9.71 14.17 6.61
C ASP A 57 -8.25 13.83 6.28
N PHE A 58 -7.90 12.55 6.35
CA PHE A 58 -6.57 12.08 5.94
C PHE A 58 -6.36 12.25 4.43
N MET A 59 -7.35 11.87 3.62
CA MET A 59 -7.26 11.92 2.16
C MET A 59 -7.19 13.35 1.66
N ASP A 60 -8.06 14.23 2.15
CA ASP A 60 -8.04 15.66 1.84
C ASP A 60 -6.77 16.33 2.36
N GLY A 61 -6.36 16.03 3.60
CA GLY A 61 -5.15 16.58 4.21
C GLY A 61 -3.83 16.07 3.64
N THR A 62 -3.84 14.97 2.88
CA THR A 62 -2.64 14.33 2.31
C THR A 62 -2.55 14.48 0.80
N PHE A 63 -3.68 14.39 0.10
CA PHE A 63 -3.76 14.35 -1.36
C PHE A 63 -4.64 15.45 -1.96
N GLY A 64 -5.38 16.21 -1.14
CA GLY A 64 -6.24 17.31 -1.59
C GLY A 64 -5.51 18.61 -1.92
N THR A 65 -4.19 18.58 -2.17
CA THR A 65 -3.41 19.77 -2.53
C THR A 65 -3.72 20.23 -3.96
N VAL A 66 -3.84 21.55 -4.16
CA VAL A 66 -4.30 22.22 -5.39
C VAL A 66 -3.44 21.92 -6.63
N ASP A 67 -2.20 21.41 -6.46
CA ASP A 67 -1.26 21.12 -7.55
C ASP A 67 -1.21 19.64 -7.96
N ALA A 68 -2.08 18.77 -7.44
CA ALA A 68 -2.06 17.34 -7.77
C ALA A 68 -2.75 17.04 -9.13
N ASP A 69 -2.16 16.16 -9.94
CA ASP A 69 -2.75 15.67 -11.18
C ASP A 69 -4.18 15.12 -10.92
N PRO A 70 -5.21 15.58 -11.65
CA PRO A 70 -6.58 15.12 -11.50
C PRO A 70 -6.75 13.60 -11.59
N THR A 71 -5.91 12.92 -12.38
CA THR A 71 -5.96 11.46 -12.52
C THR A 71 -5.44 10.76 -11.27
N ALA A 72 -4.33 11.25 -10.69
CA ALA A 72 -3.82 10.78 -9.41
C ALA A 72 -4.81 11.02 -8.26
N VAL A 73 -5.45 12.19 -8.21
CA VAL A 73 -6.49 12.50 -7.22
C VAL A 73 -7.70 11.56 -7.35
N ALA A 74 -8.13 11.26 -8.58
CA ALA A 74 -9.23 10.33 -8.83
C ALA A 74 -8.87 8.89 -8.43
N MET A 75 -7.65 8.44 -8.71
CA MET A 75 -7.15 7.12 -8.31
C MET A 75 -7.05 6.99 -6.79
N VAL A 76 -6.54 8.02 -6.12
CA VAL A 76 -6.47 8.11 -4.66
C VAL A 76 -7.87 8.07 -4.05
N ARG A 77 -8.81 8.89 -4.54
CA ARG A 77 -10.22 8.86 -4.09
C ARG A 77 -10.92 7.53 -4.36
N ALA A 78 -10.59 6.86 -5.47
CA ALA A 78 -11.08 5.51 -5.74
C ALA A 78 -10.52 4.48 -4.76
N ALA A 79 -9.33 4.74 -4.22
CA ALA A 79 -8.65 3.91 -3.24
C ALA A 79 -8.92 4.30 -1.78
N THR A 80 -9.98 5.09 -1.51
CA THR A 80 -10.50 5.30 -0.17
C THR A 80 -10.84 3.96 0.47
N PRO A 81 -10.27 3.64 1.65
CA PRO A 81 -10.58 2.42 2.37
C PRO A 81 -12.04 2.41 2.83
N ASP A 82 -12.82 1.43 2.37
CA ASP A 82 -14.21 1.20 2.75
C ASP A 82 -14.38 -0.24 3.25
N LEU A 83 -14.73 -0.37 4.54
CA LEU A 83 -14.92 -1.66 5.17
C LEU A 83 -16.33 -2.20 4.85
N PRO A 84 -16.46 -3.40 4.25
CA PRO A 84 -17.76 -3.94 3.86
C PRO A 84 -18.66 -4.22 5.06
N ASP A 85 -19.96 -4.38 4.79
CA ASP A 85 -21.01 -4.51 5.81
C ASP A 85 -20.97 -5.81 6.64
N ASP A 86 -20.37 -6.87 6.10
CA ASP A 86 -20.07 -8.11 6.82
C ASP A 86 -18.58 -8.44 6.63
N PRO A 87 -17.67 -7.71 7.31
CA PRO A 87 -16.25 -7.84 7.07
C PRO A 87 -15.72 -9.14 7.66
N THR A 88 -14.77 -9.73 6.97
CA THR A 88 -13.99 -10.87 7.46
C THR A 88 -13.10 -10.42 8.62
N GLY A 89 -12.61 -11.39 9.42
CA GLY A 89 -11.71 -11.06 10.52
C GLY A 89 -10.39 -10.42 10.08
N GLU A 90 -9.90 -10.79 8.90
CA GLU A 90 -8.71 -10.20 8.29
C GLU A 90 -8.95 -8.74 7.87
N GLN A 91 -10.11 -8.43 7.28
CA GLN A 91 -10.52 -7.06 6.96
C GLN A 91 -10.65 -6.17 8.18
N VAL A 92 -11.22 -6.68 9.27
CA VAL A 92 -11.30 -5.96 10.54
C VAL A 92 -9.91 -5.68 11.10
N ALA A 93 -9.01 -6.67 11.09
CA ALA A 93 -7.64 -6.47 11.56
C ALA A 93 -6.88 -5.45 10.71
N ALA A 94 -7.00 -5.53 9.38
CA ALA A 94 -6.36 -4.57 8.47
C ALA A 94 -6.91 -3.15 8.65
N TRP A 95 -8.20 -3.01 8.88
CA TRP A 95 -8.81 -1.71 9.16
C TRP A 95 -8.25 -1.05 10.42
N VAL A 96 -8.05 -1.83 11.49
CA VAL A 96 -7.52 -1.26 12.73
C VAL A 96 -6.11 -0.76 12.54
N GLU A 97 -5.25 -1.57 11.92
CA GLU A 97 -3.88 -1.17 11.64
C GLU A 97 -3.82 0.06 10.72
N LEU A 98 -4.70 0.12 9.73
CA LEU A 98 -4.86 1.28 8.85
C LEU A 98 -5.26 2.54 9.64
N ALA A 99 -6.20 2.43 10.58
CA ALA A 99 -6.63 3.56 11.40
C ALA A 99 -5.51 4.07 12.34
N GLU A 100 -4.66 3.18 12.85
CA GLU A 100 -3.48 3.56 13.65
C GLU A 100 -2.45 4.30 12.81
N LEU A 101 -2.19 3.78 11.62
CA LEU A 101 -1.23 4.35 10.69
C LEU A 101 -1.70 5.70 10.16
N VAL A 102 -2.98 5.82 9.80
CA VAL A 102 -3.60 7.09 9.41
C VAL A 102 -3.59 8.09 10.57
N GLY A 103 -3.78 7.64 11.81
CA GLY A 103 -3.73 8.49 13.01
C GLY A 103 -2.33 8.99 13.39
N ASP A 104 -1.25 8.46 12.82
CA ASP A 104 0.13 8.84 13.08
C ASP A 104 0.51 10.10 12.26
N GLU A 105 0.77 11.21 12.93
CA GLU A 105 1.16 12.47 12.27
C GLU A 105 2.50 12.38 11.53
N ASP A 106 3.45 11.57 12.02
CA ASP A 106 4.72 11.37 11.31
C ASP A 106 4.48 10.59 10.02
N PHE A 107 3.55 9.64 10.03
CA PHE A 107 3.15 8.93 8.81
C PHE A 107 2.41 9.86 7.84
N ARG A 108 1.49 10.70 8.33
CA ARG A 108 0.82 11.73 7.51
C ARG A 108 1.83 12.66 6.83
N ALA A 109 2.86 13.11 7.55
CA ALA A 109 3.91 13.94 6.99
C ALA A 109 4.70 13.22 5.88
N ARG A 110 5.07 11.96 6.08
CA ARG A 110 5.75 11.13 5.07
C ARG A 110 4.90 10.89 3.84
N MET A 111 3.62 10.60 4.02
CA MET A 111 2.67 10.44 2.91
C MET A 111 2.51 11.74 2.11
N ARG A 112 2.42 12.90 2.76
CA ARG A 112 2.43 14.19 2.07
C ARG A 112 3.72 14.39 1.28
N GLN A 113 4.87 14.05 1.85
CA GLN A 113 6.15 14.15 1.13
C GLN A 113 6.21 13.19 -0.08
N ALA A 114 5.68 11.98 0.04
CA ALA A 114 5.56 11.03 -1.07
C ALA A 114 4.58 11.51 -2.14
N ALA A 115 3.42 12.04 -1.74
CA ALA A 115 2.41 12.60 -2.63
C ALA A 115 2.91 13.86 -3.36
N VAL A 116 3.62 14.76 -2.68
CA VAL A 116 4.26 15.94 -3.29
C VAL A 116 5.34 15.52 -4.29
N ARG A 117 6.14 14.48 -3.99
CA ARG A 117 7.12 13.93 -4.93
C ARG A 117 6.43 13.40 -6.21
N GLN A 118 5.33 12.67 -6.07
CA GLN A 118 4.53 12.20 -7.21
C GLN A 118 3.82 13.33 -7.97
N ALA A 119 3.15 14.25 -7.26
CA ALA A 119 2.39 15.35 -7.86
C ALA A 119 3.28 16.36 -8.59
N ALA A 120 4.52 16.56 -8.13
CA ALA A 120 5.52 17.33 -8.85
C ALA A 120 5.95 16.69 -10.18
N GLY A 121 5.44 15.48 -10.51
CA GLY A 121 5.80 14.74 -11.71
C GLY A 121 7.30 14.51 -11.79
N ARG A 122 7.99 14.42 -10.65
CA ARG A 122 9.43 14.16 -10.59
C ARG A 122 9.61 12.67 -10.39
N PRO A 123 9.99 11.92 -11.45
CA PRO A 123 10.55 10.59 -11.27
C PRO A 123 11.70 10.68 -10.27
N LEU A 124 12.02 9.56 -9.62
CA LEU A 124 13.26 9.48 -8.85
C LEU A 124 14.44 9.91 -9.72
N ASP A 125 15.52 10.42 -9.14
CA ASP A 125 16.71 10.77 -9.93
C ASP A 125 17.18 9.54 -10.74
N ILE A 126 17.12 8.34 -10.15
CA ILE A 126 17.39 7.08 -10.85
C ILE A 126 16.38 6.77 -11.99
N GLU A 127 15.12 7.17 -11.87
CA GLU A 127 14.11 6.96 -12.92
C GLU A 127 14.19 8.00 -14.03
N CYS A 128 14.50 9.25 -13.67
CA CYS A 128 14.80 10.33 -14.60
C CYS A 128 16.02 9.95 -15.45
N ASP A 129 17.09 9.49 -14.79
CA ASP A 129 18.34 9.13 -15.42
C ASP A 129 18.22 7.83 -16.21
N ALA A 130 17.44 6.85 -15.73
CA ALA A 130 17.16 5.60 -16.44
C ALA A 130 16.29 5.79 -17.70
N GLY A 131 15.39 6.77 -17.66
CA GLY A 131 14.41 7.04 -18.71
C GLY A 131 13.15 6.15 -18.64
N GLU A 132 12.05 6.65 -19.21
CA GLU A 132 10.73 6.02 -19.14
C GLU A 132 10.69 4.61 -19.77
N GLU A 133 11.43 4.41 -20.86
CA GLU A 133 11.48 3.12 -21.58
C GLU A 133 12.09 2.00 -20.71
N LEU A 134 13.21 2.28 -20.04
CA LEU A 134 13.86 1.32 -19.15
C LEU A 134 13.00 1.04 -17.91
N MET A 135 12.32 2.07 -17.40
CA MET A 135 11.40 1.89 -16.27
C MET A 135 10.15 1.07 -16.65
N GLU A 136 9.60 1.25 -17.84
CA GLU A 136 8.48 0.43 -18.33
C GLU A 136 8.91 -1.03 -18.53
N PHE A 137 10.07 -1.26 -19.12
CA PHE A 137 10.65 -2.59 -19.24
C PHE A 137 10.84 -3.25 -17.86
N THR A 138 11.34 -2.49 -16.88
CA THR A 138 11.52 -2.96 -15.50
C THR A 138 10.19 -3.38 -14.88
N ARG A 139 9.15 -2.55 -15.01
CA ARG A 139 7.79 -2.87 -14.53
C ARG A 139 7.26 -4.15 -15.16
N GLN A 140 7.43 -4.30 -16.48
CA GLN A 140 6.97 -5.48 -17.22
C GLN A 140 7.69 -6.76 -16.78
N LYS A 141 9.02 -6.71 -16.65
CA LYS A 141 9.84 -7.87 -16.22
C LYS A 141 9.50 -8.33 -14.82
N VAL A 142 9.35 -7.40 -13.88
CA VAL A 142 8.95 -7.74 -12.51
C VAL A 142 7.54 -8.31 -12.47
N ALA A 143 6.59 -7.73 -13.23
CA ALA A 143 5.23 -8.28 -13.32
C ALA A 143 5.20 -9.71 -13.87
N GLU A 144 5.99 -10.01 -14.91
CA GLU A 144 6.10 -11.34 -15.50
C GLU A 144 6.74 -12.35 -14.54
N ALA A 145 7.83 -11.97 -13.86
CA ALA A 145 8.49 -12.81 -12.87
C ALA A 145 7.53 -13.19 -11.73
N ARG A 146 6.75 -12.23 -11.25
CA ARG A 146 5.74 -12.45 -10.19
C ARG A 146 4.60 -13.32 -10.67
N LYS A 147 4.09 -13.11 -11.89
CA LYS A 147 3.06 -13.96 -12.50
C LYS A 147 3.53 -15.41 -12.66
N SER A 148 4.82 -15.60 -12.91
CA SER A 148 5.47 -16.90 -13.02
C SER A 148 5.81 -17.55 -11.66
N GLY A 149 5.47 -16.89 -10.55
CA GLY A 149 5.73 -17.38 -9.20
C GLY A 149 7.20 -17.36 -8.80
N ILE A 150 8.01 -16.47 -9.39
CA ILE A 150 9.42 -16.31 -9.02
C ILE A 150 9.51 -15.51 -7.72
N ASP A 151 10.00 -16.17 -6.68
CA ASP A 151 10.32 -15.56 -5.40
C ASP A 151 11.58 -14.68 -5.55
N PRO A 152 11.55 -13.41 -5.11
CA PRO A 152 12.70 -12.51 -5.18
C PRO A 152 13.93 -13.00 -4.40
N LEU A 153 13.76 -13.94 -3.46
CA LEU A 153 14.84 -14.56 -2.70
C LEU A 153 15.32 -15.89 -3.31
N SER A 154 14.73 -16.33 -4.42
CA SER A 154 15.12 -17.57 -5.09
C SER A 154 16.21 -17.37 -6.13
N ASN A 155 17.03 -18.41 -6.37
CA ASN A 155 18.05 -18.40 -7.42
C ASN A 155 17.46 -18.22 -8.84
N ARG A 156 16.15 -18.47 -9.00
CA ARG A 156 15.45 -18.26 -10.27
C ARG A 156 15.32 -16.77 -10.63
N VAL A 157 15.54 -15.87 -9.68
CA VAL A 157 15.49 -14.43 -9.89
C VAL A 157 16.77 -13.87 -10.51
N ALA A 158 17.91 -14.53 -10.31
CA ALA A 158 19.23 -14.06 -10.76
C ALA A 158 19.24 -13.62 -12.23
N PRO A 159 18.81 -14.44 -13.22
CA PRO A 159 18.85 -14.03 -14.63
C PRO A 159 17.91 -12.86 -14.95
N VAL A 160 16.85 -12.64 -14.16
CA VAL A 160 15.95 -11.49 -14.34
C VAL A 160 16.62 -10.22 -13.82
N ILE A 161 17.32 -10.31 -12.69
CA ILE A 161 18.00 -9.16 -12.09
C ILE A 161 19.29 -8.82 -12.82
N ASP A 162 20.04 -9.81 -13.30
CA ASP A 162 21.29 -9.56 -14.03
C ASP A 162 21.00 -8.81 -15.34
N ASP A 163 19.95 -9.18 -16.11
CA ASP A 163 19.50 -8.43 -17.31
C ASP A 163 19.08 -6.99 -16.98
N LEU A 164 18.45 -6.77 -15.81
CA LEU A 164 18.11 -5.42 -15.38
C LEU A 164 19.36 -4.63 -14.96
N VAL A 165 20.25 -5.23 -14.18
CA VAL A 165 21.50 -4.58 -13.72
C VAL A 165 22.37 -4.21 -14.92
N ASP A 166 22.50 -5.07 -15.93
CA ASP A 166 23.27 -4.77 -17.15
C ASP A 166 22.71 -3.56 -17.90
N ARG A 167 21.38 -3.49 -18.09
CA ARG A 167 20.72 -2.37 -18.78
C ARG A 167 20.83 -1.06 -18.00
N PHE A 168 20.71 -1.11 -16.68
CA PHE A 168 20.96 0.07 -15.85
C PHE A 168 22.44 0.46 -15.92
N ALA A 169 23.37 -0.49 -15.90
CA ALA A 169 24.80 -0.20 -15.97
C ALA A 169 25.18 0.50 -17.28
N GLU A 170 24.57 0.10 -18.41
CA GLU A 170 24.73 0.78 -19.70
C GLU A 170 24.27 2.25 -19.64
N VAL A 171 23.08 2.51 -19.08
CA VAL A 171 22.52 3.87 -18.98
C VAL A 171 23.32 4.75 -18.03
N PHE A 172 23.73 4.21 -16.88
CA PHE A 172 24.51 4.94 -15.87
C PHE A 172 26.02 4.98 -16.16
N ALA A 173 26.48 4.38 -17.27
CA ALA A 173 27.88 4.23 -17.63
C ALA A 173 28.73 3.67 -16.48
N ARG A 174 28.21 2.64 -15.81
CA ARG A 174 28.83 1.95 -14.67
C ARG A 174 29.11 0.50 -15.00
N THR A 175 29.90 -0.17 -14.15
CA THR A 175 30.15 -1.61 -14.28
C THR A 175 29.01 -2.37 -13.57
N PRO A 176 28.42 -3.41 -14.17
CA PRO A 176 27.35 -4.21 -13.54
C PRO A 176 27.91 -5.16 -12.47
N ASP A 177 28.53 -4.61 -11.43
CA ASP A 177 29.09 -5.36 -10.31
C ASP A 177 28.18 -5.34 -9.07
N THR A 178 28.59 -6.05 -8.02
CA THR A 178 27.86 -6.10 -6.75
C THR A 178 27.73 -4.71 -6.11
N GLU A 179 28.70 -3.81 -6.32
CA GLU A 179 28.65 -2.44 -5.79
C GLU A 179 27.55 -1.64 -6.49
N PHE A 180 27.47 -1.72 -7.82
CA PHE A 180 26.41 -1.08 -8.60
C PHE A 180 25.02 -1.63 -8.28
N ARG A 181 24.91 -2.96 -8.13
CA ARG A 181 23.66 -3.61 -7.72
C ARG A 181 23.19 -3.13 -6.35
N ASN A 182 24.10 -3.01 -5.39
CA ASN A 182 23.79 -2.49 -4.04
C ASN A 182 23.43 -1.00 -4.07
N TRP A 183 24.15 -0.20 -4.86
CA TRP A 183 23.83 1.20 -5.08
C TRP A 183 22.41 1.35 -5.67
N MET A 184 22.07 0.56 -6.68
CA MET A 184 20.74 0.58 -7.30
C MET A 184 19.64 0.22 -6.29
N ALA A 185 19.86 -0.80 -5.45
CA ALA A 185 18.93 -1.14 -4.36
C ALA A 185 18.74 0.03 -3.38
N GLN A 186 19.82 0.73 -3.02
CA GLN A 186 19.75 1.88 -2.12
C GLN A 186 18.98 3.05 -2.74
N GLN A 187 19.17 3.34 -4.03
CA GLN A 187 18.43 4.40 -4.72
C GLN A 187 16.92 4.12 -4.76
N PHE A 188 16.54 2.87 -5.02
CA PHE A 188 15.13 2.46 -4.96
C PHE A 188 14.57 2.38 -3.53
N GLU A 189 15.41 2.22 -2.50
CA GLU A 189 14.98 2.25 -1.10
C GLU A 189 14.78 3.65 -0.54
N GLU A 190 15.65 4.60 -0.86
CA GLU A 190 15.52 6.00 -0.43
C GLU A 190 14.24 6.63 -1.01
N ALA A 191 13.76 6.09 -2.13
CA ALA A 191 12.49 6.39 -2.76
C ALA A 191 11.27 5.80 -2.02
N HIS A 192 11.46 4.70 -1.32
CA HIS A 192 10.39 3.79 -0.94
C HIS A 192 10.24 3.70 0.57
N ASP A 193 9.16 4.28 1.11
CA ASP A 193 8.84 4.15 2.53
C ASP A 193 8.03 2.86 2.78
N PRO A 194 8.56 1.87 3.53
CA PRO A 194 7.86 0.62 3.83
C PRO A 194 6.50 0.79 4.50
N ARG A 195 6.27 1.93 5.18
CA ARG A 195 4.98 2.26 5.79
C ARG A 195 3.93 2.63 4.74
N VAL A 196 4.33 3.29 3.64
CA VAL A 196 3.45 3.64 2.52
C VAL A 196 2.97 2.38 1.81
N ASP A 197 3.84 1.39 1.68
CA ASP A 197 3.48 0.06 1.19
C ASP A 197 2.51 -0.67 2.07
N ARG A 198 2.76 -0.61 3.37
CA ARG A 198 1.89 -1.21 4.35
C ARG A 198 0.50 -0.58 4.27
N TYR A 199 0.42 0.74 4.14
CA TYR A 199 -0.84 1.45 3.88
C TYR A 199 -1.60 0.87 2.68
N TRP A 200 -0.98 0.82 1.50
CA TRP A 200 -1.65 0.33 0.28
C TRP A 200 -2.09 -1.13 0.39
N ARG A 201 -1.28 -1.98 1.03
CA ARG A 201 -1.68 -3.37 1.31
C ARG A 201 -2.90 -3.44 2.21
N LEU A 202 -2.97 -2.61 3.25
CA LEU A 202 -4.12 -2.55 4.16
C LEU A 202 -5.37 -2.04 3.45
N VAL A 203 -5.24 -1.03 2.58
CA VAL A 203 -6.34 -0.52 1.74
C VAL A 203 -6.95 -1.64 0.90
N TRP A 204 -6.14 -2.47 0.23
CA TRP A 204 -6.66 -3.56 -0.60
C TRP A 204 -7.35 -4.65 0.22
N ILE A 205 -6.76 -5.03 1.36
CA ILE A 205 -7.36 -6.04 2.23
C ILE A 205 -8.73 -5.55 2.70
N VAL A 206 -8.81 -4.31 3.18
CA VAL A 206 -10.06 -3.67 3.63
C VAL A 206 -11.11 -3.68 2.50
N ASN A 207 -10.73 -3.21 1.31
CA ASN A 207 -11.64 -3.10 0.17
C ASN A 207 -12.00 -4.45 -0.48
N GLY A 208 -11.37 -5.55 -0.05
CA GLY A 208 -11.58 -6.87 -0.65
C GLY A 208 -11.15 -6.94 -2.11
N TRP A 209 -10.26 -6.04 -2.55
CA TRP A 209 -9.77 -6.02 -3.92
C TRP A 209 -8.81 -7.19 -4.13
N GLN A 210 -9.04 -7.99 -5.18
CA GLN A 210 -7.98 -8.88 -5.67
C GLN A 210 -6.82 -7.99 -6.11
N MET A 211 -5.62 -8.23 -5.54
CA MET A 211 -4.43 -7.43 -5.80
C MET A 211 -4.28 -7.16 -7.29
N VAL A 212 -4.54 -5.92 -7.72
CA VAL A 212 -4.26 -5.51 -9.10
C VAL A 212 -2.74 -5.38 -9.19
N PRO A 213 -2.04 -6.23 -9.95
CA PRO A 213 -0.58 -6.34 -9.87
C PRO A 213 0.16 -5.04 -10.17
N ASN A 214 -0.45 -4.14 -10.95
CA ASN A 214 0.13 -2.86 -11.35
C ASN A 214 0.14 -1.78 -10.26
N LEU A 215 -0.53 -1.99 -9.12
CA LEU A 215 -0.50 -1.05 -7.99
C LEU A 215 0.41 -1.51 -6.85
N ILE A 216 1.01 -2.69 -6.96
CA ILE A 216 2.08 -3.09 -6.04
C ILE A 216 3.30 -2.33 -6.50
N PRO A 217 3.92 -1.49 -5.64
CA PRO A 217 5.18 -0.88 -6.00
C PRO A 217 6.11 -2.02 -6.44
N VAL A 218 6.69 -1.84 -7.62
CA VAL A 218 7.61 -2.81 -8.21
C VAL A 218 8.88 -2.91 -7.35
N TYR A 219 9.14 -1.85 -6.58
CA TYR A 219 10.35 -1.62 -5.81
C TYR A 219 10.59 -2.62 -4.68
N PRO A 220 9.67 -3.00 -3.77
CA PRO A 220 9.93 -4.02 -2.75
C PRO A 220 10.42 -5.35 -3.30
N TRP A 221 9.81 -5.83 -4.39
CA TRP A 221 10.23 -7.07 -5.03
C TRP A 221 11.61 -6.89 -5.67
N LEU A 222 11.80 -5.77 -6.38
CA LEU A 222 13.06 -5.44 -7.05
C LEU A 222 14.20 -5.26 -6.03
N ILE A 223 13.99 -4.50 -4.95
CA ILE A 223 14.93 -4.27 -3.85
C ILE A 223 15.33 -5.59 -3.19
N GLN A 224 14.36 -6.46 -2.86
CA GLN A 224 14.65 -7.77 -2.29
C GLN A 224 15.47 -8.63 -3.24
N ALA A 225 15.14 -8.61 -4.53
CA ALA A 225 15.86 -9.36 -5.55
C ALA A 225 17.26 -8.78 -5.81
N LEU A 226 17.43 -7.46 -5.78
CA LEU A 226 18.73 -6.79 -5.90
C LEU A 226 19.63 -7.08 -4.71
N ARG A 227 19.08 -7.16 -3.50
CA ARG A 227 19.81 -7.53 -2.28
C ARG A 227 20.05 -9.02 -2.13
N ASN A 228 19.47 -9.85 -3.01
CA ASN A 228 19.70 -11.27 -2.99
C ASN A 228 21.11 -11.58 -3.51
N ASP A 229 22.07 -11.50 -2.61
CA ASP A 229 23.49 -11.73 -2.84
C ASP A 229 23.82 -13.23 -2.71
N ARG A 230 23.13 -14.05 -3.51
CA ARG A 230 23.46 -15.46 -3.67
C ARG A 230 24.01 -15.72 -5.07
N ALA A 231 25.03 -14.95 -5.43
CA ALA A 231 26.09 -15.44 -6.27
C ALA A 231 27.10 -16.17 -5.38
N ALA A 232 26.83 -17.44 -5.10
CA ALA A 232 27.81 -18.43 -4.65
C ALA A 232 27.64 -19.68 -5.51
#